data_AF-A0A1A8D550-F1
#
_entry.id   AF-A0A1A8D550-F1
#
_cell.length_a   1.000
_cell.length_b   1.000
_cell.length_c   1.000
_cell.angle_alpha   90.00
_cell.angle_beta   90.00
_cell.angle_gamma   90.00
#
_symmetry.space_group_name_H-M   'P 1'
#
loop_
_entity.id
_entity.type
_entity.pdbx_description
1 polymer ?
#
loop_
_entity_poly.entity_id
_entity_poly.type
_entity_poly.pdbx_seq_one_letter_code
_entity_poly.pdbx_strand_id
1 'polypeptide(L)' 'LHGEKGKSGQFIRQVEPNSPAEASGLRAGDRVVAVNGVNVEKETHHQVVQRIKAVDNETRLLVVDQETYESLR' A
#
# COMPACT_ATOMS: atom_id res chain seq x y z
N LEU A 1 -7.13 -0.87 -2.22
CA LEU A 1 -6.54 -0.88 -0.86
C LEU A 1 -7.60 -1.39 0.12
N HIS A 2 -7.24 -2.28 1.05
CA HIS A 2 -8.15 -2.72 2.11
C HIS A 2 -7.38 -2.91 3.42
N GLY A 3 -8.02 -2.63 4.56
CA GLY A 3 -7.53 -3.07 5.86
C GLY A 3 -8.11 -4.44 6.19
N GLU A 4 -7.29 -5.44 6.49
CA GLU A 4 -7.78 -6.77 6.90
C GLU A 4 -8.33 -6.73 8.33
N LYS A 5 -9.50 -7.34 8.59
CA LYS A 5 -10.02 -7.48 9.96
C LYS A 5 -9.07 -8.37 10.76
N GLY A 6 -8.46 -7.81 11.81
CA GLY A 6 -7.56 -8.51 12.72
C GLY A 6 -6.06 -8.34 12.45
N LYS A 7 -5.67 -7.72 11.32
CA LYS A 7 -4.27 -7.32 11.07
C LYS A 7 -4.15 -5.81 10.99
N SER A 8 -3.18 -5.24 11.71
CA SER A 8 -2.84 -3.83 11.56
C SER A 8 -2.10 -3.60 10.24
N GLY A 9 -2.50 -2.58 9.49
CA GLY A 9 -1.85 -2.17 8.24
C GLY A 9 -2.80 -2.13 7.05
N GLN A 10 -2.29 -1.61 5.92
CA GLN A 10 -3.01 -1.54 4.66
C GLN A 10 -2.33 -2.44 3.63
N PHE A 11 -3.12 -3.21 2.89
CA PHE A 11 -2.61 -4.20 1.93
C PHE A 11 -3.21 -3.99 0.53
N ILE A 12 -2.41 -4.33 -0.47
CA ILE A 12 -2.83 -4.39 -1.87
C ILE A 12 -3.58 -5.70 -2.08
N ARG A 13 -4.88 -5.61 -2.34
CA ARG A 13 -5.72 -6.79 -2.56
C ARG A 13 -5.66 -7.30 -4.01
N GLN A 14 -5.59 -6.38 -4.94
CA GLN A 14 -5.65 -6.64 -6.37
C GLN A 14 -4.94 -5.50 -7.10
N VAL A 15 -4.30 -5.84 -8.21
CA VAL A 15 -3.72 -4.92 -9.17
C VAL A 15 -4.34 -5.24 -10.52
N GLU A 16 -4.85 -4.21 -11.21
CA GLU A 16 -5.48 -4.39 -12.51
C GLU A 16 -4.42 -4.68 -13.59
N PRO A 17 -4.65 -5.63 -14.51
CA PRO A 17 -3.74 -5.89 -15.62
C PRO A 17 -3.59 -4.67 -16.53
N ASN A 18 -2.39 -4.46 -17.07
CA ASN A 18 -2.01 -3.33 -17.92
C ASN A 18 -2.19 -1.96 -17.24
N SER A 19 -2.23 -1.91 -15.91
CA SER A 19 -2.34 -0.65 -15.16
C SER A 19 -0.97 -0.04 -14.85
N PRO A 20 -0.89 1.27 -14.57
CA PRO A 20 0.33 1.89 -14.05
C PRO A 20 0.85 1.23 -12.77
N ALA A 21 -0.05 0.69 -11.95
CA ALA A 21 0.30 -0.03 -10.74
C ALA A 21 1.05 -1.34 -11.06
N GLU A 22 0.57 -2.14 -12.03
CA GLU A 22 1.25 -3.36 -12.46
C GLU A 22 2.65 -3.06 -13.03
N ALA A 23 2.73 -2.03 -13.89
CA ALA A 23 3.98 -1.58 -14.51
C ALA A 23 4.99 -1.06 -13.47
N SER A 24 4.51 -0.48 -12.37
CA SER A 24 5.36 -0.04 -11.24
C SER A 24 5.90 -1.19 -10.38
N GLY A 25 5.44 -2.42 -10.60
CA GLY A 25 5.86 -3.60 -9.85
C GLY A 25 4.96 -3.95 -8.65
N LEU A 26 3.87 -3.22 -8.39
CA LEU A 26 2.93 -3.56 -7.31
C LEU A 26 2.31 -4.93 -7.55
N ARG A 27 2.15 -5.69 -6.47
CA ARG A 27 1.53 -7.02 -6.47
C ARG A 27 0.44 -7.12 -5.40
N ALA A 28 -0.49 -8.04 -5.62
CA ALA A 28 -1.42 -8.42 -4.57
C ALA A 28 -0.65 -9.08 -3.41
N GLY A 29 -0.99 -8.73 -2.18
CA GLY A 29 -0.29 -9.17 -0.97
C GLY A 29 0.69 -8.13 -0.40
N ASP A 30 1.12 -7.15 -1.22
CA ASP A 30 2.03 -6.10 -0.77
C ASP A 30 1.44 -5.29 0.40
N ARG A 31 2.26 -5.06 1.43
CA ARG A 31 1.93 -4.20 2.57
C ARG A 31 2.41 -2.78 2.30
N VAL A 32 1.54 -1.80 2.48
CA VAL A 32 1.89 -0.38 2.33
C VAL A 32 2.55 0.14 3.61
N VAL A 33 3.80 0.59 3.48
CA VAL A 33 4.60 1.17 4.57
C VAL A 33 4.56 2.69 4.54
N ALA A 34 4.67 3.30 3.34
CA ALA A 34 4.60 4.74 3.18
C ALA A 34 3.83 5.16 1.92
N VAL A 35 3.21 6.33 1.98
CA VAL A 35 2.53 7.00 0.87
C VAL A 35 3.10 8.39 0.72
N ASN A 36 3.58 8.73 -0.48
CA ASN A 36 4.18 10.02 -0.82
C ASN A 36 5.27 10.44 0.19
N GLY A 37 6.08 9.47 0.65
CA GLY A 37 7.18 9.69 1.60
C GLY A 37 6.78 9.72 3.08
N VAL A 38 5.49 9.57 3.41
CA VAL A 38 5.01 9.56 4.81
C VAL A 38 4.69 8.14 5.26
N ASN A 39 5.23 7.69 6.40
CA ASN A 39 4.91 6.39 6.98
C ASN A 39 3.42 6.33 7.39
N VAL A 40 2.73 5.27 6.99
CA VAL A 40 1.28 5.09 7.18
C VAL A 40 0.92 3.86 8.03
N GLU A 41 1.88 3.18 8.63
CA GLU A 41 1.66 1.89 9.30
C GLU A 41 0.73 1.98 10.51
N LYS A 42 0.64 3.17 11.12
CA LYS A 42 -0.24 3.47 12.27
C LYS A 42 -1.49 4.25 11.88
N GLU A 43 -1.70 4.47 10.59
CA GLU A 43 -2.82 5.25 10.09
C GLU A 43 -4.06 4.40 9.81
N THR A 44 -5.21 5.04 9.98
CA THR A 44 -6.49 4.44 9.57
C THR A 44 -6.57 4.35 8.05
N HIS A 45 -7.40 3.42 7.56
CA HIS A 45 -7.66 3.29 6.13
C HIS A 45 -8.02 4.63 5.46
N HIS A 46 -8.86 5.42 6.12
CA HIS A 46 -9.29 6.72 5.60
C HIS A 46 -8.12 7.68 5.42
N GLN A 47 -7.23 7.80 6.42
CA GLN A 47 -6.05 8.66 6.34
C GLN A 47 -5.11 8.25 5.20
N VAL A 48 -4.87 6.94 5.02
CA VAL A 48 -4.05 6.44 3.92
C VAL A 48 -4.65 6.79 2.57
N VAL A 49 -5.98 6.65 2.40
CA VAL A 49 -6.66 7.04 1.16
C VAL A 49 -6.54 8.55 0.90
N GLN A 50 -6.65 9.40 1.93
CA GLN A 50 -6.45 10.85 1.77
C GLN A 50 -5.03 11.16 1.28
N ARG A 51 -4.00 10.47 1.80
CA ARG A 51 -2.61 10.66 1.36
C ARG A 51 -2.40 10.24 -0.08
N ILE A 52 -3.01 9.15 -0.53
CA ILE A 52 -2.94 8.69 -1.92
C ILE A 52 -3.52 9.76 -2.85
N LYS A 53 -4.64 10.37 -2.44
CA LYS A 53 -5.34 11.42 -3.20
C LYS A 53 -4.74 12.82 -3.05
N ALA A 54 -3.72 13.00 -2.20
CA ALA A 54 -3.18 14.32 -1.89
C ALA A 54 -2.37 14.93 -3.05
N VAL A 55 -1.94 14.11 -4.00
CA VAL A 55 -1.25 14.55 -5.20
C VAL A 55 -2.11 14.15 -6.40
N ASP A 56 -2.36 15.12 -7.28
CA ASP A 56 -3.15 14.87 -8.49
C ASP A 56 -2.34 14.02 -9.48
N ASN A 57 -3.01 13.02 -10.08
CA ASN A 57 -2.51 12.14 -11.14
C ASN A 57 -1.29 11.24 -10.81
N GLU A 58 -0.65 11.36 -9.65
CA GLU A 58 0.42 10.47 -9.22
C GLU A 58 0.34 10.09 -7.74
N THR A 59 0.88 8.92 -7.38
CA THR A 59 1.16 8.54 -6.00
C THR A 59 2.39 7.66 -5.94
N ARG A 60 3.17 7.78 -4.87
CA ARG A 60 4.36 6.96 -4.64
C ARG A 60 4.13 6.10 -3.41
N LEU A 61 4.23 4.79 -3.58
CA LEU A 61 4.04 3.82 -2.50
C LEU A 61 5.38 3.17 -2.18
N LEU A 62 5.74 3.14 -0.89
CA LEU A 62 6.74 2.21 -0.39
C LEU A 62 6.00 0.98 0.11
N VAL A 63 6.29 -0.17 -0.48
CA VAL A 63 5.68 -1.44 -0.14
C VAL A 63 6.73 -2.46 0.28
N VAL A 64 6.29 -3.44 1.06
CA VAL A 64 7.07 -4.63 1.40
C VAL A 64 6.22 -5.83 1.04
N ASP A 65 6.81 -6.80 0.36
CA ASP A 65 6.14 -8.06 0.03
C ASP A 65 5.85 -8.86 1.31
N GLN A 66 4.91 -9.79 1.22
CA GLN A 66 4.45 -10.54 2.38
C GLN A 66 5.55 -11.38 3.03
N GLU A 67 6.42 -12.02 2.24
CA GLU A 67 7.50 -12.88 2.73
C GLU A 67 8.55 -12.07 3.50
N THR A 68 8.98 -10.95 2.92
CA THR A 68 9.91 -10.02 3.57
C THR A 68 9.31 -9.44 4.86
N TYR A 69 8.01 -9.10 4.87
CA TYR A 69 7.37 -8.58 6.08
C TYR A 69 7.28 -9.64 7.19
N GLU A 70 6.98 -10.89 6.85
CA GLU A 70 6.91 -11.99 7.83
C GLU A 70 8.29 -12.37 8.38
N SER A 71 9.35 -12.30 7.56
CA SER A 71 10.72 -12.60 7.98
C SER A 71 11.38 -11.51 8.86
N LEU A 72 10.91 -10.27 8.77
CA LEU A 72 11.44 -9.12 9.53
C LEU A 72 10.66 -8.82 10.82
N ARG A 73 9.72 -9.68 11.20
CA ARG A 73 8.82 -9.46 12.34
C ARG A 73 9.36 -9.98 13.67
#